data_AF-A0A3S1G6J6-F1
#
_entry.id   AF-A0A3S1G6J6-F1
#
_cell.length_a   1.000
_cell.length_b   1.000
_cell.length_c   1.000
_cell.angle_alpha   90.00
_cell.angle_beta   90.00
_cell.angle_gamma   90.00
#
_symmetry.space_group_name_H-M   'P 1'
#
loop_
_entity.id
_entity.type
_entity.pdbx_description
1 polymer ?
#
loop_
_entity_poly.entity_id
_entity_poly.type
_entity_poly.pdbx_seq_one_letter_code
_entity_poly.pdbx_strand_id
1 'polypeptide(L)'
;MSFRYRRLLALITTTALSLSAAEGQTLSLKPFKDDLFAYPAALSTGDNGAYTVLDYHEMRDINQRDEVPEKRVRAQYTDPGVRKVQQDLMLKTDAGDIRHVAVGRTEGASIIVLYLHGQGGSRKQGVDDFTFGGNFNR
;
A
#
# COMPACT_ATOMS: atom_id res chain seq x y z
N MET A 1 -57.78 21.29 -2.85
CA MET A 1 -56.68 20.99 -1.89
C MET A 1 -55.41 20.47 -2.59
N SER A 2 -54.99 21.04 -3.74
CA SER A 2 -53.94 20.44 -4.61
C SER A 2 -52.56 21.11 -4.54
N PHE A 3 -52.43 22.28 -3.91
CA PHE A 3 -51.16 23.03 -3.88
C PHE A 3 -50.26 22.73 -2.67
N ARG A 4 -50.84 22.30 -1.54
CA ARG A 4 -50.09 22.01 -0.31
C ARG A 4 -49.37 20.65 -0.37
N TYR A 5 -49.98 19.65 -1.02
CA TYR A 5 -49.36 18.34 -1.27
C TYR A 5 -48.19 18.40 -2.27
N ARG A 6 -48.28 19.26 -3.30
CA ARG A 6 -47.20 19.46 -4.28
C ARG A 6 -45.93 20.09 -3.68
N ARG A 7 -46.09 21.00 -2.71
CA ARG A 7 -44.94 21.60 -2.00
C ARG A 7 -44.28 20.63 -1.01
N LEU A 8 -45.06 19.72 -0.42
CA LEU A 8 -44.53 18.69 0.48
C LEU A 8 -43.72 17.63 -0.29
N LEU A 9 -44.21 17.20 -1.46
CA LEU A 9 -43.48 16.27 -2.33
C LEU A 9 -42.20 16.87 -2.92
N ALA A 10 -42.21 18.16 -3.28
CA ALA A 10 -41.01 18.85 -3.80
C ALA A 10 -39.91 19.04 -2.73
N LEU A 11 -40.29 19.16 -1.45
CA LEU A 11 -39.32 19.30 -0.35
C LEU A 11 -38.64 17.96 -0.02
N ILE A 12 -39.36 16.85 -0.15
CA ILE A 12 -38.84 15.49 0.10
C ILE A 12 -37.89 15.04 -1.01
N THR A 13 -38.12 15.43 -2.27
CA THR A 13 -37.19 15.11 -3.36
C THR A 13 -35.90 15.93 -3.30
N THR A 14 -35.91 17.16 -2.76
CA THR A 14 -34.67 17.95 -2.59
C THR A 14 -33.77 17.45 -1.45
N THR A 15 -34.32 16.90 -0.36
CA THR A 15 -33.52 16.32 0.72
C THR A 15 -32.99 14.92 0.40
N ALA A 16 -33.65 14.17 -0.48
CA ALA A 16 -33.18 12.84 -0.91
C ALA A 16 -31.96 12.91 -1.85
N LEU A 17 -31.76 14.02 -2.58
CA LEU A 17 -30.59 14.20 -3.45
C LEU A 17 -29.32 14.64 -2.69
N SER A 18 -29.43 15.08 -1.43
CA SER A 18 -28.29 15.55 -0.64
C SER A 18 -27.55 14.43 0.11
N LEU A 19 -28.07 13.20 0.14
CA LEU A 19 -27.47 12.09 0.90
C LEU A 19 -26.51 11.20 0.08
N SER A 20 -26.34 11.46 -1.22
CA SER A 20 -25.59 10.55 -2.11
C SER A 20 -24.13 10.93 -2.35
N ALA A 21 -23.57 11.88 -1.60
CA ALA A 21 -22.15 12.24 -1.68
C ALA A 21 -21.45 12.01 -0.33
N ALA A 22 -21.63 10.83 0.26
CA ALA A 22 -20.57 10.30 1.10
C ALA A 22 -19.48 9.80 0.15
N GLU A 23 -18.62 10.71 -0.31
CA GLU A 23 -17.33 10.32 -0.88
C GLU A 23 -16.65 9.44 0.15
N GLY A 24 -16.51 8.14 -0.14
CA GLY A 24 -15.76 7.25 0.71
C GLY A 24 -14.34 7.81 0.82
N GLN A 25 -13.93 8.21 2.01
CA GLN A 25 -12.54 8.59 2.26
C GLN A 25 -11.66 7.43 1.80
N THR A 26 -10.97 7.62 0.69
CA THR A 26 -10.00 6.64 0.21
C THR A 26 -8.89 6.60 1.24
N LEU A 27 -8.86 5.49 1.99
CA LEU A 27 -7.76 5.15 2.87
C LEU A 27 -6.50 5.05 2.01
N SER A 28 -5.62 6.03 2.15
CA SER A 28 -4.36 6.11 1.41
C SER A 28 -3.17 6.03 2.36
N LEU A 29 -2.10 5.41 1.91
CA LEU A 29 -0.83 5.40 2.63
C LEU A 29 -0.17 6.78 2.54
N LYS A 30 0.63 7.13 3.54
CA LYS A 30 1.43 8.35 3.46
C LYS A 30 2.52 8.18 2.39
N PRO A 31 2.81 9.23 1.60
CA PRO A 31 3.98 9.26 0.71
C PRO A 31 5.27 8.88 1.44
N PHE A 32 6.12 8.10 0.80
CA PHE A 32 7.46 7.77 1.29
C PHE A 32 8.42 7.60 0.12
N LYS A 33 9.24 8.63 -0.10
CA LYS A 33 10.27 8.64 -1.16
C LYS A 33 9.68 8.34 -2.56
N ASP A 34 8.47 8.80 -2.81
CA ASP A 34 7.71 8.51 -4.04
C ASP A 34 8.52 8.81 -5.30
N ASP A 35 9.32 9.88 -5.33
CA ASP A 35 10.19 10.21 -6.47
C ASP A 35 11.24 9.12 -6.77
N LEU A 36 11.74 8.42 -5.75
CA LEU A 36 12.73 7.35 -5.90
C LEU A 36 12.09 6.00 -6.30
N PHE A 37 10.80 5.82 -6.00
CA PHE A 37 10.05 4.59 -6.25
C PHE A 37 8.91 4.79 -7.26
N ALA A 38 8.95 5.89 -8.01
CA ALA A 38 7.92 6.23 -8.98
C ALA A 38 7.77 5.11 -10.00
N TYR A 39 6.52 4.77 -10.31
CA TYR A 39 6.24 3.78 -11.34
C TYR A 39 6.75 4.26 -12.69
N PRO A 40 7.23 3.33 -13.54
CA PRO A 40 7.51 3.65 -14.93
C PRO A 40 6.21 3.88 -15.71
N ALA A 41 6.35 4.15 -17.00
CA ALA A 41 5.22 4.26 -17.90
C ALA A 41 4.31 3.02 -17.78
N ALA A 42 3.01 3.25 -17.75
CA ALA A 42 2.03 2.19 -17.87
C ALA A 42 1.99 1.71 -19.33
N LEU A 43 2.14 0.41 -19.54
CA LEU A 43 1.98 -0.25 -20.83
C LEU A 43 0.50 -0.48 -21.15
N SER A 44 -0.30 -0.76 -20.13
CA SER A 44 -1.76 -0.86 -20.24
C SER A 44 -2.43 -0.64 -18.88
N THR A 45 -3.68 -0.19 -18.92
CA THR A 45 -4.55 -0.10 -17.74
C THR A 45 -5.91 -0.71 -18.10
N GLY A 46 -6.41 -1.59 -17.25
CA GLY A 46 -7.69 -2.27 -17.38
C GLY A 46 -8.54 -2.14 -16.12
N ASP A 47 -9.74 -2.73 -16.15
CA ASP A 47 -10.63 -2.85 -14.99
C ASP A 47 -10.90 -1.53 -14.27
N ASN A 48 -11.20 -0.46 -15.03
CA ASN A 48 -11.41 0.89 -14.51
C ASN A 48 -10.24 1.41 -13.64
N GLY A 49 -9.02 0.98 -13.92
CA GLY A 49 -7.82 1.36 -13.17
C GLY A 49 -7.41 0.38 -12.08
N ALA A 50 -8.19 -0.69 -11.84
CA ALA A 50 -7.83 -1.70 -10.84
C ALA A 50 -6.67 -2.59 -11.29
N TYR A 51 -6.37 -2.64 -12.59
CA TYR A 51 -5.26 -3.39 -13.14
C TYR A 51 -4.38 -2.49 -14.01
N THR A 52 -3.07 -2.47 -13.75
CA THR A 52 -2.10 -1.72 -14.55
C THR A 52 -0.87 -2.57 -14.79
N VAL A 53 -0.43 -2.62 -16.05
CA VAL A 53 0.85 -3.22 -16.45
C VAL A 53 1.86 -2.10 -16.61
N LEU A 54 3.02 -2.26 -15.97
CA LEU A 54 4.08 -1.25 -15.92
C LEU A 54 5.29 -1.69 -16.73
N ASP A 55 5.98 -0.72 -17.33
CA ASP A 55 7.20 -0.93 -18.13
C ASP A 55 8.42 -1.21 -17.23
N TYR A 56 8.47 -2.40 -16.65
CA TYR A 56 9.53 -2.84 -15.74
C TYR A 56 10.86 -3.02 -16.47
N HIS A 57 11.92 -2.39 -15.96
CA HIS A 57 13.28 -2.51 -16.45
C HIS A 57 14.22 -2.84 -15.30
N GLU A 58 14.77 -4.05 -15.28
CA GLU A 58 15.63 -4.55 -14.19
C GLU A 58 16.80 -3.60 -13.88
N MET A 59 17.46 -3.07 -14.90
CA MET A 59 18.56 -2.12 -14.72
C MET A 59 18.14 -0.86 -13.95
N ARG A 60 16.95 -0.31 -14.22
CA ARG A 60 16.42 0.89 -13.54
C ARG A 60 15.84 0.53 -12.17
N ASP A 61 14.98 -0.48 -12.15
CA ASP A 61 14.14 -0.80 -11.00
C ASP A 61 14.84 -1.65 -9.95
N ILE A 62 15.95 -2.30 -10.28
CA ILE A 62 16.74 -3.11 -9.36
C ILE A 62 18.18 -2.62 -9.36
N ASN A 63 18.94 -2.86 -10.44
CA ASN A 63 20.41 -2.82 -10.37
C ASN A 63 20.98 -1.41 -10.14
N GLN A 64 20.38 -0.36 -10.73
CA GLN A 64 20.87 1.02 -10.56
C GLN A 64 20.68 1.57 -9.14
N ARG A 65 19.81 0.95 -8.35
CA ARG A 65 19.60 1.34 -6.94
C ARG A 65 20.69 0.79 -6.03
N ASP A 66 21.40 -0.23 -6.50
CA ASP A 66 22.43 -0.91 -5.72
C ASP A 66 23.69 -0.03 -5.60
N GLU A 67 24.24 -0.05 -4.39
CA GLU A 67 25.62 0.28 -4.09
C GLU A 67 26.49 -0.97 -4.27
N VAL A 68 26.01 -2.12 -3.81
CA VAL A 68 26.62 -3.44 -4.03
C VAL A 68 25.57 -4.34 -4.68
N PRO A 69 25.83 -4.90 -5.88
CA PRO A 69 24.83 -5.69 -6.61
C PRO A 69 24.15 -6.74 -5.73
N GLU A 70 22.82 -6.67 -5.68
CA GLU A 70 21.92 -7.59 -4.97
C GLU A 70 22.17 -7.75 -3.46
N LYS A 71 23.02 -6.90 -2.87
CA LYS A 71 23.44 -6.99 -1.46
C LYS A 71 23.19 -5.72 -0.67
N ARG A 72 23.27 -4.57 -1.34
CA ARG A 72 23.15 -3.29 -0.67
C ARG A 72 22.64 -2.21 -1.60
N VAL A 73 21.55 -1.55 -1.24
CA VAL A 73 21.07 -0.34 -1.91
C VAL A 73 21.81 0.90 -1.45
N ARG A 74 21.86 1.93 -2.29
CA ARG A 74 22.40 3.25 -1.94
C ARG A 74 21.63 3.85 -0.76
N ALA A 75 22.32 4.61 0.08
CA ALA A 75 21.76 5.17 1.32
C ALA A 75 20.44 5.93 1.13
N GLN A 76 20.26 6.64 0.00
CA GLN A 76 19.02 7.37 -0.31
C GLN A 76 17.77 6.47 -0.36
N TYR A 77 17.90 5.17 -0.59
CA TYR A 77 16.79 4.21 -0.60
C TYR A 77 16.50 3.61 0.79
N THR A 78 17.32 3.90 1.80
CA THR A 78 17.22 3.31 3.16
C THR A 78 16.64 4.30 4.17
N ASP A 79 15.94 3.83 5.19
CA ASP A 79 15.61 4.60 6.40
C ASP A 79 15.53 3.64 7.61
N PRO A 80 16.64 3.42 8.34
CA PRO A 80 16.71 2.41 9.38
C PRO A 80 15.88 2.76 10.63
N GLY A 81 15.29 3.96 10.70
CA GLY A 81 14.52 4.42 11.86
C GLY A 81 13.32 3.53 12.19
N VAL A 82 12.80 2.78 11.22
CA VAL A 82 11.69 1.85 11.41
C VAL A 82 12.03 0.63 12.26
N ARG A 83 13.31 0.24 12.34
CA ARG A 83 13.74 -0.97 13.06
C ARG A 83 13.33 -0.97 14.52
N LYS A 84 13.20 0.21 15.13
CA LYS A 84 12.77 0.38 16.53
C LYS A 84 11.32 -0.09 16.80
N VAL A 85 10.51 -0.23 15.76
CA VAL A 85 9.10 -0.69 15.84
C VAL A 85 8.88 -2.00 15.08
N GLN A 86 9.94 -2.74 14.75
CA GLN A 86 9.85 -4.07 14.13
C GLN A 86 9.79 -5.16 15.20
N GLN A 87 8.99 -6.19 14.95
CA GLN A 87 8.83 -7.35 15.83
C GLN A 87 8.90 -8.64 15.04
N ASP A 88 9.67 -9.61 15.54
CA ASP A 88 9.72 -10.97 15.00
C ASP A 88 8.63 -11.81 15.67
N LEU A 89 7.63 -12.24 14.90
CA LEU A 89 6.43 -12.89 15.42
C LEU A 89 6.23 -14.26 14.78
N MET A 90 5.42 -15.08 15.45
CA MET A 90 5.01 -16.40 14.98
C MET A 90 3.51 -16.57 15.15
N LEU A 91 2.81 -16.78 14.05
CA LEU A 91 1.39 -17.09 14.03
C LEU A 91 1.22 -18.61 13.99
N LYS A 92 0.52 -19.17 14.97
CA LYS A 92 0.16 -20.59 14.97
C LYS A 92 -1.10 -20.78 14.13
N THR A 93 -1.07 -21.73 13.20
CA THR A 93 -2.23 -22.10 12.37
C THR A 93 -2.35 -23.62 12.31
N ASP A 94 -3.52 -24.14 11.93
CA ASP A 94 -3.71 -25.58 11.73
C ASP A 94 -2.82 -26.14 10.60
N ALA A 95 -2.40 -25.29 9.67
CA ALA A 95 -1.49 -25.64 8.58
C ALA A 95 0.00 -25.55 8.98
N GLY A 96 0.30 -25.08 10.19
CA GLY A 96 1.66 -24.90 10.71
C GLY A 96 1.98 -23.49 11.20
N ASP A 97 3.19 -23.33 11.72
CA ASP A 97 3.66 -22.06 12.27
C ASP A 97 4.17 -21.12 11.16
N ILE A 98 3.64 -19.90 11.13
CA ILE A 98 4.01 -18.86 10.17
C ILE A 98 4.84 -17.79 10.88
N ARG A 99 6.15 -17.79 10.66
CA ARG A 99 7.03 -16.71 11.14
C ARG A 99 6.94 -15.50 10.22
N HIS A 100 6.73 -14.33 10.79
CA HIS A 100 6.61 -13.07 10.07
C HIS A 100 7.27 -11.93 10.84
N VAL A 101 7.44 -10.79 10.16
CA VAL A 101 7.86 -9.55 10.82
C VAL A 101 6.69 -8.59 10.77
N ALA A 102 6.31 -8.06 11.93
CA ALA A 102 5.34 -6.98 12.03
C ALA A 102 6.07 -5.66 12.25
N VAL A 103 5.53 -4.58 11.68
CA VAL A 103 6.12 -3.23 11.76
C VAL A 103 5.04 -2.25 12.18
N GLY A 104 5.29 -1.50 13.26
CA GLY A 104 4.35 -0.51 13.76
C GLY A 104 3.19 -1.13 14.56
N ARG A 105 1.98 -0.58 14.38
CA ARG A 105 0.79 -0.96 15.16
C ARG A 105 0.12 -2.20 14.55
N THR A 106 -0.03 -3.25 15.34
CA THR A 106 -0.65 -4.52 14.91
C THR A 106 -2.13 -4.65 15.28
N GLU A 107 -2.65 -3.79 16.16
CA GLU A 107 -4.05 -3.81 16.62
C GLU A 107 -4.70 -2.43 16.44
N GLY A 108 -5.94 -2.39 15.95
CA GLY A 108 -6.64 -1.12 15.70
C GLY A 108 -5.96 -0.24 14.65
N ALA A 109 -5.25 -0.86 13.69
CA ALA A 109 -4.71 -0.18 12.51
C ALA A 109 -5.84 0.11 11.51
N SER A 110 -5.80 1.28 10.87
CA SER A 110 -6.77 1.63 9.81
C SER A 110 -6.50 0.91 8.49
N ILE A 111 -5.25 0.50 8.25
CA ILE A 111 -4.78 -0.24 7.07
C ILE A 111 -3.70 -1.23 7.54
N ILE A 112 -3.70 -2.43 6.97
CA ILE A 112 -2.61 -3.41 7.10
C ILE A 112 -2.10 -3.72 5.69
N VAL A 113 -0.80 -3.56 5.48
CA VAL A 113 -0.12 -3.96 4.24
C VAL A 113 0.57 -5.28 4.49
N LEU A 114 0.30 -6.26 3.62
CA LEU A 114 0.92 -7.58 3.68
C LEU A 114 1.93 -7.72 2.55
N TYR A 115 3.19 -7.92 2.91
CA TYR A 115 4.23 -8.31 1.97
C TYR A 115 4.31 -9.83 1.89
N LEU A 116 4.15 -10.38 0.68
CA LEU A 116 4.30 -11.81 0.38
C LEU A 116 5.48 -11.98 -0.58
N HIS A 117 6.43 -12.84 -0.23
CA HIS A 117 7.56 -13.13 -1.09
C HIS A 117 7.27 -14.31 -2.02
N GLY A 118 7.92 -14.31 -3.18
CA GLY A 118 7.91 -15.44 -4.11
C GLY A 118 8.95 -16.51 -3.78
N GLN A 119 9.16 -17.40 -4.75
CA GLN A 119 10.21 -18.42 -4.72
C GLN A 119 11.60 -17.78 -4.53
N GLY A 120 12.42 -18.37 -3.65
CA GLY A 120 13.76 -17.87 -3.34
C GLY A 120 13.80 -16.67 -2.38
N GLY A 121 12.64 -16.10 -2.05
CA GLY A 121 12.52 -15.02 -1.07
C GLY A 121 12.47 -15.50 0.38
N SER A 122 12.40 -14.55 1.30
CA SER A 122 12.18 -14.84 2.73
C SER A 122 11.34 -13.75 3.39
N ARG A 123 10.80 -14.06 4.59
CA ARG A 123 10.07 -13.11 5.43
C ARG A 123 10.84 -11.82 5.79
N LYS A 124 12.17 -11.80 5.59
CA LYS A 124 13.01 -10.63 5.86
C LYS A 124 13.09 -9.66 4.68
N GLN A 125 12.76 -10.11 3.47
CA GLN A 125 12.97 -9.34 2.24
C GLN A 125 12.23 -7.99 2.24
N GLY A 126 10.97 -7.97 2.68
CA GLY A 126 10.18 -6.74 2.76
C GLY A 126 10.54 -5.82 3.94
N VAL A 127 11.46 -6.22 4.84
CA VAL A 127 11.81 -5.43 6.04
C VAL A 127 13.30 -5.11 6.15
N ASP A 128 14.11 -5.66 5.24
CA ASP A 128 15.54 -5.39 5.16
C ASP A 128 15.82 -4.21 4.24
N ASP A 129 15.77 -3.02 4.83
CA ASP A 129 16.11 -1.76 4.21
C ASP A 129 17.44 -1.76 3.47
N PHE A 130 18.47 -2.46 3.98
CA PHE A 130 19.79 -2.39 3.36
C PHE A 130 19.84 -3.15 2.05
N THR A 131 19.12 -4.26 1.93
CA THR A 131 19.17 -5.11 0.74
C THR A 131 18.14 -4.67 -0.30
N PHE A 132 16.93 -4.29 0.12
CA PHE A 132 15.80 -4.06 -0.81
C PHE A 132 15.24 -2.64 -0.79
N GLY A 133 15.82 -1.75 0.03
CA GLY A 133 15.27 -0.43 0.29
C GLY A 133 14.12 -0.46 1.30
N GLY A 134 13.84 0.70 1.88
CA GLY A 134 12.91 0.84 3.00
C GLY A 134 11.45 1.10 2.61
N ASN A 135 10.99 0.76 1.41
CA ASN A 135 9.66 1.17 0.96
C ASN A 135 8.53 0.28 1.51
N PHE A 136 8.79 -1.03 1.68
CA PHE A 136 7.73 -2.02 1.96
C PHE A 136 7.27 -2.05 3.41
N ASN A 137 8.04 -1.47 4.32
CA ASN A 137 7.86 -1.54 5.76
C ASN A 137 7.60 -0.16 6.36
N ARG A 138 6.75 0.65 5.73
CA ARG A 138 6.43 2.03 6.17
C ARG A 138 4.95 2.21 6.45
#